data_AF-A0AB74UV99-F1
#
_entry.id   AF-A0AB74UV99-F1
#
_cell.length_a   1.000
_cell.length_b   1.000
_cell.length_c   1.000
_cell.angle_alpha   90.00
_cell.angle_beta   90.00
_cell.angle_gamma   90.00
#
_symmetry.space_group_name_H-M   'P 1'
#
loop_
_entity.id
_entity.type
_entity.pdbx_description
1 polymer ?
#
loop_
_entity_poly.entity_id
_entity_poly.type
_entity_poly.pdbx_seq_one_letter_code
_entity_poly.pdbx_strand_id
1 'polypeptide(L)'
;MSSDTFKASTQYNDLLGSAAADRADQDDAGSWLESQGLIKAGEFLVGIETYVSSALAAEGQEIVLSTSFILVQAANFDDAAADMRNAETIPARKVSHDFSPTEFFSLFKRFNVTLSSAGELEGRQYSFD
;
A
#
# COMPACT_ATOMS: atom_id res chain seq x y z
N MET A 1 -18.02 9.67 9.60
CA MET A 1 -16.64 9.39 9.17
C MET A 1 -16.28 8.03 9.73
N SER A 2 -15.76 7.13 8.91
CA SER A 2 -15.20 5.85 9.36
C SER A 2 -13.71 6.05 9.65
N SER A 3 -13.25 5.53 10.79
CA SER A 3 -11.82 5.44 11.12
C SER A 3 -11.34 4.02 10.84
N ASP A 4 -10.12 3.89 10.34
CA ASP A 4 -9.46 2.61 10.11
C ASP A 4 -8.01 2.66 10.59
N THR A 5 -7.44 1.50 10.89
CA THR A 5 -6.03 1.40 11.28
C THR A 5 -5.22 0.99 10.07
N PHE A 6 -4.28 1.82 9.63
CA PHE A 6 -3.38 1.48 8.53
C PHE A 6 -2.36 0.43 8.98
N LYS A 7 -2.74 -0.85 8.88
CA LYS A 7 -1.92 -2.00 9.28
C LYS A 7 -2.34 -3.24 8.49
N ALA A 8 -1.38 -3.90 7.85
CA ALA A 8 -1.62 -5.18 7.19
C ALA A 8 -2.20 -6.20 8.18
N SER A 9 -3.31 -6.83 7.81
CA SER A 9 -3.93 -7.90 8.59
C SER A 9 -4.79 -8.81 7.71
N THR A 10 -4.95 -10.05 8.14
CA THR A 10 -5.91 -11.02 7.64
C THR A 10 -6.69 -11.62 8.81
N GLN A 11 -7.61 -12.55 8.53
CA GLN A 11 -8.45 -13.17 9.56
C GLN A 11 -7.63 -13.82 10.69
N TYR A 12 -6.49 -14.43 10.38
CA TYR A 12 -5.69 -15.20 11.34
C TYR A 12 -4.26 -14.70 11.54
N ASN A 13 -3.71 -13.90 10.62
CA ASN A 13 -2.34 -13.36 10.72
C ASN A 13 -1.26 -14.45 10.93
N ASP A 14 -1.43 -15.62 10.32
CA ASP A 14 -0.49 -16.75 10.46
C ASP A 14 0.92 -16.38 9.97
N LEU A 15 0.98 -15.57 8.91
CA LEU A 15 2.20 -15.01 8.38
C LEU A 15 2.17 -13.49 8.54
N LEU A 16 3.25 -12.96 9.11
CA LEU A 16 3.46 -11.53 9.27
C LEU A 16 4.84 -11.17 8.71
N GLY A 17 4.99 -9.92 8.30
CA GLY A 17 6.27 -9.41 7.87
C GLY A 17 6.21 -7.95 7.46
N SER A 18 7.08 -7.59 6.54
CA SER A 18 7.22 -6.23 6.05
C SER A 18 7.14 -6.17 4.52
N ALA A 19 6.92 -4.96 4.02
CA ALA A 19 6.97 -4.67 2.60
C ALA A 19 7.82 -3.42 2.37
N ALA A 20 8.53 -3.41 1.26
CA ALA A 20 9.29 -2.27 0.80
C ALA A 20 9.11 -2.11 -0.71
N ALA A 21 8.99 -0.87 -1.16
CA ALA A 21 8.88 -0.56 -2.57
C ALA A 21 9.61 0.74 -2.94
N ASP A 22 10.27 0.72 -4.08
CA ASP A 22 10.92 1.89 -4.67
C ASP A 22 9.93 2.60 -5.61
N ARG A 23 9.84 3.92 -5.52
CA ARG A 23 9.11 4.74 -6.50
C ARG A 23 9.75 4.58 -7.88
N ALA A 24 8.92 4.43 -8.91
CA ALA A 24 9.37 4.50 -10.29
C ALA A 24 9.66 5.96 -10.70
N ASP A 25 10.61 6.18 -11.59
CA ASP A 25 11.08 7.54 -11.90
C ASP A 25 10.04 8.35 -12.71
N GLN A 26 9.19 7.67 -13.51
CA GLN A 26 8.19 8.32 -14.38
C GLN A 26 6.77 7.78 -14.19
N ASP A 27 6.62 6.48 -13.89
CA ASP A 27 5.31 5.79 -13.84
C ASP A 27 5.02 5.20 -12.45
N ASP A 28 5.25 5.97 -11.38
CA ASP A 28 4.92 5.50 -10.03
C ASP A 28 3.42 5.61 -9.70
N ALA A 29 3.01 5.09 -8.55
CA ALA A 29 1.63 5.17 -8.09
C ALA A 29 1.09 6.61 -8.01
N GLY A 30 1.92 7.61 -7.72
CA GLY A 30 1.55 9.02 -7.71
C GLY A 30 1.24 9.51 -9.13
N SER A 31 2.17 9.31 -10.06
CA SER A 31 1.99 9.63 -11.48
C SER A 31 0.74 8.95 -12.06
N TRP A 32 0.51 7.68 -11.71
CA TRP A 32 -0.68 6.94 -12.14
C TRP A 32 -1.96 7.62 -11.62
N LEU A 33 -2.05 7.93 -10.32
CA LEU A 33 -3.21 8.60 -9.74
C LEU A 33 -3.47 9.98 -10.36
N GLU A 34 -2.41 10.74 -10.65
CA GLU A 34 -2.51 12.02 -11.35
C GLU A 34 -3.07 11.85 -12.77
N SER A 35 -2.57 10.87 -13.52
CA SER A 35 -3.04 10.57 -14.88
C SER A 35 -4.53 10.20 -14.94
N GLN A 36 -5.05 9.60 -13.86
CA GLN A 36 -6.47 9.23 -13.72
C GLN A 36 -7.33 10.38 -13.16
N GLY A 37 -6.74 11.53 -12.80
CA GLY A 37 -7.45 12.64 -12.15
C GLY A 37 -7.91 12.32 -10.72
N LEU A 38 -7.25 11.36 -10.07
CA LEU A 38 -7.62 10.86 -8.74
C LEU A 38 -6.89 11.56 -7.60
N ILE A 39 -5.88 12.40 -7.89
CA ILE A 39 -5.22 13.31 -6.95
C ILE A 39 -5.72 14.74 -7.20
N LYS A 40 -6.02 15.46 -6.11
CA LYS A 40 -6.37 16.89 -6.14
C LYS A 40 -5.14 17.74 -5.82
N ALA A 41 -5.23 19.03 -6.13
CA ALA A 41 -4.17 19.99 -5.81
C ALA A 41 -3.86 20.01 -4.30
N GLY A 42 -2.59 19.80 -3.96
CA GLY A 42 -2.09 19.76 -2.59
C GLY A 42 -2.41 18.47 -1.83
N GLU A 43 -2.87 17.41 -2.52
CA GLU A 43 -2.93 16.08 -1.94
C GLU A 43 -1.65 15.30 -2.24
N PHE A 44 -1.20 14.54 -1.24
CA PHE A 44 0.01 13.73 -1.32
C PHE A 44 -0.31 12.27 -1.00
N LEU A 45 0.22 11.35 -1.81
CA LEU A 45 0.16 9.92 -1.55
C LEU A 45 1.10 9.54 -0.40
N VAL A 46 0.53 9.01 0.68
CA VAL A 46 1.27 8.65 1.90
C VAL A 46 1.09 7.18 2.30
N GLY A 47 0.19 6.44 1.66
CA GLY A 47 0.00 5.02 1.95
C GLY A 47 -0.64 4.28 0.79
N ILE A 48 -0.25 3.03 0.62
CA ILE A 48 -0.86 2.06 -0.31
C ILE A 48 -1.18 0.81 0.51
N GLU A 49 -2.45 0.44 0.53
CA GLU A 49 -2.95 -0.79 1.13
C GLU A 49 -3.49 -1.68 0.02
N THR A 50 -3.05 -2.93 -0.07
CA THR A 50 -3.56 -3.89 -1.05
C THR A 50 -4.00 -5.15 -0.35
N TYR A 51 -5.19 -5.61 -0.70
CA TYR A 51 -5.77 -6.85 -0.20
C TYR A 51 -6.11 -7.78 -1.36
N VAL A 52 -5.81 -9.06 -1.18
CA VAL A 52 -6.20 -10.13 -2.08
C VAL A 52 -6.87 -11.24 -1.28
N SER A 53 -8.00 -11.73 -1.76
CA SER A 53 -8.70 -12.86 -1.16
C SER A 53 -8.73 -14.02 -2.15
N SER A 54 -8.13 -15.14 -1.77
CA SER A 54 -8.21 -16.39 -2.55
C SER A 54 -9.63 -16.97 -2.60
N ALA A 55 -10.51 -16.60 -1.66
CA ALA A 55 -11.91 -17.02 -1.68
C ALA A 55 -12.69 -16.42 -2.88
N LEU A 56 -12.15 -15.36 -3.52
CA LEU A 56 -12.73 -14.74 -4.71
C LEU A 56 -12.15 -15.29 -6.02
N ALA A 57 -11.08 -16.09 -5.96
CA ALA A 57 -10.48 -16.72 -7.13
C ALA A 57 -10.97 -18.18 -7.22
N ALA A 58 -12.15 -18.37 -7.82
CA ALA A 58 -12.53 -19.71 -8.28
C ALA A 58 -11.53 -20.20 -9.35
N GLU A 59 -11.45 -21.52 -9.58
CA GLU A 59 -10.63 -22.08 -10.65
C GLU A 59 -10.91 -21.35 -11.99
N GLY A 60 -9.89 -20.71 -12.54
CA GLY A 60 -9.98 -19.98 -13.81
C GLY A 60 -10.33 -18.49 -13.72
N GLN A 61 -10.53 -17.92 -12.53
CA GLN A 61 -10.67 -16.46 -12.37
C GLN A 61 -9.31 -15.77 -12.25
N GLU A 62 -9.22 -14.57 -12.85
CA GLU A 62 -8.06 -13.70 -12.68
C GLU A 62 -7.97 -13.19 -11.24
N ILE A 63 -6.74 -13.12 -10.72
CA ILE A 63 -6.46 -12.52 -9.42
C ILE A 63 -6.74 -11.02 -9.54
N VAL A 64 -7.52 -10.49 -8.60
CA VAL A 64 -7.75 -9.05 -8.46
C VAL A 64 -7.14 -8.56 -7.16
N LEU A 65 -6.39 -7.48 -7.25
CA LEU A 65 -5.75 -6.80 -6.14
C LEU A 65 -6.55 -5.54 -5.79
N SER A 66 -7.38 -5.62 -4.76
CA SER A 66 -8.12 -4.47 -4.26
C SER A 66 -7.18 -3.55 -3.52
N THR A 67 -6.86 -2.42 -4.14
CA THR A 67 -5.85 -1.47 -3.68
C THR A 67 -6.49 -0.16 -3.27
N SER A 68 -6.02 0.39 -2.16
CA SER A 68 -6.44 1.67 -1.63
C SER A 68 -5.25 2.59 -1.44
N PHE A 69 -5.37 3.78 -2.00
CA PHE A 69 -4.42 4.87 -1.88
C PHE A 69 -4.88 5.85 -0.80
N ILE A 70 -3.98 6.18 0.12
CA ILE A 70 -4.23 7.11 1.22
C ILE A 70 -3.58 8.44 0.88
N LEU A 71 -4.43 9.45 0.74
CA LEU A 71 -4.06 10.80 0.33
C LEU A 71 -4.28 11.78 1.50
N VAL A 72 -3.32 12.67 1.74
CA VAL A 72 -3.44 13.73 2.75
C VAL A 72 -3.28 15.09 2.11
N GLN A 73 -4.06 16.06 2.59
CA GLN A 73 -3.92 17.45 2.16
C GLN A 73 -2.80 18.13 2.96
N ALA A 74 -1.83 18.73 2.28
CA ALA A 74 -0.77 19.51 2.90
C ALA A 74 -0.29 20.62 1.97
N ALA A 75 0.55 21.53 2.47
CA ALA A 75 1.19 22.53 1.63
C ALA A 75 2.34 21.93 0.80
N ASN A 76 3.08 20.98 1.38
CA ASN A 76 4.12 20.21 0.74
C ASN A 76 4.30 18.86 1.46
N PHE A 77 5.21 18.01 0.96
CA PHE A 77 5.44 16.68 1.52
C PHE A 77 6.06 16.70 2.92
N ASP A 78 6.92 17.68 3.23
CA ASP A 78 7.54 17.81 4.55
C ASP A 78 6.49 18.17 5.61
N ASP A 79 5.58 19.08 5.27
CA ASP A 79 4.43 19.46 6.11
C ASP A 79 3.48 18.27 6.29
N ALA A 80 3.19 17.51 5.24
CA ALA A 80 2.38 16.29 5.34
C ALA A 80 2.95 15.30 6.37
N ALA A 81 4.27 15.07 6.33
CA ALA A 81 4.94 14.19 7.26
C ALA A 81 4.93 14.74 8.70
N ALA A 82 5.10 16.06 8.87
CA ALA A 82 5.04 16.71 10.17
C ALA A 82 3.64 16.66 10.79
N ASP A 83 2.60 16.97 10.01
CA ASP A 83 1.21 16.92 10.44
C ASP A 83 0.80 15.51 10.86
N MET A 84 1.18 14.50 10.07
CA MET A 84 0.90 13.10 10.40
C MET A 84 1.56 12.63 11.70
N ARG A 85 2.77 13.10 12.02
CA ARG A 85 3.48 12.72 13.26
C ARG A 85 2.82 13.29 14.52
N ASN A 86 2.15 14.43 14.41
CA ASN A 86 1.55 15.15 15.54
C ASN A 86 0.06 14.86 15.70
N ALA A 87 -0.58 14.22 14.72
CA ALA A 87 -2.01 13.94 14.73
C ALA A 87 -2.33 12.64 15.48
N GLU A 88 -3.34 12.67 16.36
CA GLU A 88 -3.92 11.45 16.94
C GLU A 88 -4.69 10.62 15.88
N THR A 89 -5.30 11.30 14.91
CA THR A 89 -5.94 10.70 13.75
C THR A 89 -5.64 11.54 12.52
N ILE A 90 -5.17 10.89 11.46
CA ILE A 90 -4.78 11.57 10.22
C ILE A 90 -6.04 11.81 9.37
N PRO A 91 -6.41 13.07 9.06
CA PRO A 91 -7.50 13.36 8.14
C PRO A 91 -7.04 13.02 6.71
N ALA A 92 -7.43 11.84 6.23
CA ALA A 92 -7.04 11.33 4.93
C ALA A 92 -8.24 11.06 4.03
N ARG A 93 -8.00 11.07 2.71
CA ARG A 93 -8.92 10.57 1.70
C ARG A 93 -8.44 9.23 1.20
N LYS A 94 -9.34 8.24 1.19
CA LYS A 94 -9.11 6.91 0.63
C LYS A 94 -9.62 6.88 -0.81
N VAL A 95 -8.79 6.45 -1.76
CA VAL A 95 -9.17 6.15 -3.14
C VAL A 95 -8.95 4.67 -3.38
N SER A 96 -9.97 3.94 -3.80
CA SER A 96 -9.86 2.51 -4.05
C SER A 96 -9.92 2.21 -5.54
N HIS A 97 -9.10 1.28 -5.99
CA HIS A 97 -9.05 0.76 -7.35
C HIS A 97 -8.63 -0.70 -7.33
N ASP A 98 -9.23 -1.49 -8.21
CA ASP A 98 -8.88 -2.90 -8.39
C ASP A 98 -7.88 -3.01 -9.54
N PHE A 99 -6.77 -3.71 -9.30
CA PHE A 99 -5.73 -3.93 -10.30
C PHE A 99 -5.58 -5.43 -10.60
N SER A 100 -5.14 -5.76 -11.81
CA SER A 100 -4.46 -7.03 -12.03
C SER A 100 -3.08 -7.02 -11.32
N PRO A 101 -2.49 -8.19 -11.02
CA PRO A 101 -1.14 -8.25 -10.46
C PRO A 101 -0.11 -7.50 -11.29
N THR A 102 -0.19 -7.62 -12.63
CA THR A 102 0.75 -6.96 -13.54
C THR A 102 0.66 -5.44 -13.43
N GLU A 103 -0.55 -4.88 -13.44
CA GLU A 103 -0.74 -3.43 -13.33
C GLU A 103 -0.28 -2.92 -11.96
N PHE A 104 -0.63 -3.62 -10.88
CA PHE A 104 -0.22 -3.23 -9.54
C PHE A 104 1.30 -3.20 -9.38
N PHE A 105 1.99 -4.27 -9.78
CA PHE A 105 3.44 -4.33 -9.62
C PHE A 105 4.18 -3.36 -10.57
N SER A 106 3.55 -2.91 -11.67
CA SER A 106 4.12 -1.86 -12.52
C SER A 106 4.19 -0.48 -11.87
N LEU A 107 3.44 -0.24 -10.79
CA LEU A 107 3.48 1.03 -10.04
C LEU A 107 4.80 1.24 -9.28
N PHE A 108 5.65 0.22 -9.21
CA PHE A 108 6.89 0.21 -8.43
C PHE A 108 8.08 -0.16 -9.32
N LYS A 109 9.23 0.48 -9.06
CA LYS A 109 10.50 0.09 -9.70
C LYS A 109 11.01 -1.23 -9.15
N ARG A 110 10.81 -1.44 -7.85
CA ARG A 110 11.12 -2.65 -7.09
C ARG A 110 10.06 -2.82 -6.03
N PHE A 111 9.63 -4.06 -5.80
CA PHE A 111 8.70 -4.42 -4.74
C PHE A 111 9.23 -5.67 -4.04
N ASN A 112 9.29 -5.63 -2.72
CA ASN A 112 9.67 -6.77 -1.90
C ASN A 112 8.68 -6.94 -0.75
N VAL A 113 8.31 -8.19 -0.50
CA VAL A 113 7.49 -8.60 0.64
C VAL A 113 8.17 -9.76 1.32
N THR A 114 8.24 -9.70 2.64
CA THR A 114 8.66 -10.81 3.48
C THR A 114 7.47 -11.27 4.31
N LEU A 115 7.37 -12.57 4.50
CA LEU A 115 6.35 -13.20 5.32
C LEU A 115 7.03 -14.34 6.06
N SER A 116 6.84 -14.37 7.38
CA SER A 116 7.32 -15.44 8.22
C SER A 116 6.28 -15.81 9.26
N SER A 117 6.34 -17.03 9.77
CA SER A 117 5.42 -17.53 10.80
C SER A 117 5.37 -16.55 11.97
N ALA A 118 4.21 -15.92 12.20
CA ALA A 118 4.02 -14.87 13.19
C ALA A 118 5.06 -13.72 13.16
N GLY A 119 5.79 -13.52 12.05
CA GLY A 119 6.84 -12.50 11.92
C GLY A 119 8.21 -12.91 12.50
N GLU A 120 8.40 -14.17 12.86
CA GLU A 120 9.59 -14.63 13.59
C GLU A 120 10.93 -14.46 12.83
N LEU A 121 10.92 -14.40 11.50
CA LEU A 121 12.14 -14.24 10.70
C LEU A 121 12.45 -12.78 10.35
N GLU A 122 11.55 -11.84 10.63
CA GLU A 122 11.72 -10.44 10.24
C GLU A 122 12.96 -9.81 10.89
N GLY A 123 13.79 -9.16 10.07
CA GLY A 123 15.04 -8.52 10.51
C GLY A 123 16.12 -9.49 10.99
N ARG A 124 15.91 -10.81 10.92
CA ARG A 124 16.90 -11.81 11.33
C ARG A 124 17.82 -12.18 10.16
N GLN A 125 19.09 -12.43 10.49
CA GLN A 125 20.00 -13.10 9.58
C GLN A 125 19.77 -14.61 9.66
N TYR A 126 19.76 -15.28 8.52
CA TYR A 126 19.71 -16.74 8.43
C TYR A 126 20.71 -17.24 7.40
N SER A 127 21.20 -18.47 7.58
CA SER A 127 22.06 -19.15 6.61
C SER A 127 21.22 -20.10 5.76
N PHE A 128 21.60 -20.27 4.50
CA PHE A 128 20.96 -21.15 3.52
C PHE A 128 22.05 -21.78 2.63
N ASP A 129 21.74 -22.93 2.04
CA ASP A 129 22.62 -23.66 1.11
C ASP A 129 22.37 -23.27 -0.35
#